data_AF-A0A172U3J8-F1
#
_entry.id   AF-A0A172U3J8-F1
#
_cell.length_a   1.000
_cell.length_b   1.000
_cell.length_c   1.000
_cell.angle_alpha   90.00
_cell.angle_beta   90.00
_cell.angle_gamma   90.00
#
_symmetry.space_group_name_H-M   'P 1'
#
loop_
_entity.id
_entity.type
_entity.pdbx_description
1 polymer ?
#
loop_
_entity_poly.entity_id
_entity_poly.type
_entity_poly.pdbx_seq_one_letter_code
_entity_poly.pdbx_strand_id
1 'polypeptide(L)'
;MSQFLKHFLLTILTFATGSLPAYAHPFHWAGETVGFGSGLLHPFSSSDHLLTMLAVGLWICRSGGGRAVVSLGSAFLMLLLLGAGLALIPLEIAHPETLMYTSVLVLGLLLASGWKLHWALSLPLVASVAVSHGYVHAYDIWLDADALGYTAGFTVATLIQLAIGVAANLGIAALLAGQARRSSTRIN
;
A
#
# COMPACT_ATOMS: atom_id res chain seq x y z
N MET A 1 15.50 21.83 -6.31
CA MET A 1 14.36 20.87 -6.34
C MET A 1 14.16 20.42 -7.78
N SER A 2 14.24 19.10 -8.07
CA SER A 2 14.10 18.61 -9.45
C SER A 2 12.70 18.90 -10.00
N GLN A 3 12.57 19.13 -11.30
CA GLN A 3 11.26 19.42 -11.92
C GLN A 3 10.27 18.28 -11.70
N PHE A 4 10.75 17.03 -11.68
CA PHE A 4 9.96 15.85 -11.32
C PHE A 4 9.40 15.94 -9.90
N LEU A 5 10.22 16.33 -8.92
CA LEU A 5 9.80 16.46 -7.53
C LEU A 5 8.77 17.59 -7.36
N LYS A 6 8.89 18.69 -8.13
CA LYS A 6 7.87 19.75 -8.15
C LYS A 6 6.53 19.26 -8.69
N HIS A 7 6.51 18.55 -9.82
CA HIS A 7 5.27 18.04 -10.40
C HIS A 7 4.65 16.96 -9.52
N PHE A 8 5.45 16.07 -8.94
CA PHE A 8 4.96 15.05 -8.00
C PHE A 8 4.36 15.68 -6.73
N LEU A 9 5.03 16.67 -6.15
CA LEU A 9 4.51 17.43 -5.00
C LEU A 9 3.25 18.23 -5.35
N LEU A 10 3.18 18.81 -6.55
CA LEU A 10 1.98 19.51 -7.03
C LEU A 10 0.82 18.54 -7.24
N THR A 11 1.05 17.35 -7.80
CA THR A 11 0.01 16.32 -7.95
C THR A 11 -0.49 15.83 -6.59
N ILE A 12 0.42 15.54 -5.65
CA ILE A 12 0.06 15.15 -4.27
C ILE A 12 -0.72 16.27 -3.57
N LEU A 13 -0.26 17.51 -3.66
CA LEU A 13 -0.91 18.65 -3.02
C LEU A 13 -2.32 18.86 -3.59
N THR A 14 -2.48 18.73 -4.91
CA THR A 14 -3.78 18.83 -5.58
C THR A 14 -4.72 17.70 -5.15
N PHE A 15 -4.21 16.48 -4.95
CA PHE A 15 -4.99 15.34 -4.47
C PHE A 15 -5.37 15.46 -2.99
N ALA A 16 -4.45 15.96 -2.15
CA ALA A 16 -4.65 16.17 -0.72
C ALA A 16 -5.65 17.31 -0.43
N THR A 17 -5.66 18.37 -1.25
CA THR A 17 -6.64 19.47 -1.12
C THR A 17 -8.02 19.12 -1.71
N GLY A 18 -8.12 18.05 -2.51
CA GLY A 18 -9.37 17.55 -3.06
C GLY A 18 -10.09 16.51 -2.19
N SER A 19 -9.46 16.06 -1.10
CA SER A 19 -10.05 15.12 -0.15
C SER A 19 -11.00 15.86 0.79
N LEU A 20 -12.17 16.22 0.28
CA LEU A 20 -13.38 16.20 1.12
C LEU A 20 -13.46 14.80 1.74
N PRO A 21 -14.07 14.61 2.93
CA PRO A 21 -14.44 13.27 3.36
C PRO A 21 -15.31 12.74 2.22
N ALA A 22 -14.74 11.85 1.40
CA ALA A 22 -15.56 11.08 0.52
C ALA A 22 -16.45 10.33 1.50
N TYR A 23 -17.73 10.69 1.50
CA TYR A 23 -18.77 9.78 1.93
C TYR A 23 -18.60 8.52 1.07
N ALA A 24 -17.66 7.66 1.45
CA ALA A 24 -17.66 6.27 1.10
C ALA A 24 -18.84 5.69 1.90
N HIS A 25 -20.05 6.02 1.45
CA HIS A 25 -21.18 5.16 1.75
C HIS A 25 -20.74 3.77 1.27
N PRO A 26 -20.65 2.76 2.16
CA PRO A 26 -20.48 1.40 1.70
C PRO A 26 -21.63 1.16 0.73
N PHE A 27 -21.27 1.00 -0.54
CA PHE A 27 -22.22 0.89 -1.63
C PHE A 27 -22.78 -0.53 -1.53
N HIS A 28 -23.66 -0.80 -0.55
CA HIS A 28 -24.30 -2.09 -0.39
C HIS A 28 -25.23 -2.33 -1.59
N TRP A 29 -24.70 -2.91 -2.65
CA TRP A 29 -25.49 -3.35 -3.79
C TRP A 29 -26.32 -4.55 -3.33
N ALA A 30 -27.62 -4.54 -3.62
CA ALA A 30 -28.46 -5.73 -3.44
C ALA A 30 -27.95 -6.83 -4.39
N GLY A 31 -27.10 -7.72 -3.87
CA GLY A 31 -26.38 -8.76 -4.64
C GLY A 31 -24.91 -8.96 -4.26
N GLU A 32 -24.38 -8.26 -3.24
CA GLU A 32 -22.99 -8.42 -2.79
C GLU A 32 -22.62 -9.86 -2.50
N THR A 33 -21.53 -10.31 -3.13
CA THR A 33 -20.85 -11.55 -2.77
C THR A 33 -20.44 -11.45 -1.30
N VAL A 34 -20.70 -12.49 -0.50
CA VAL A 34 -20.23 -12.61 0.90
C VAL A 34 -18.96 -13.44 0.98
N GLY A 35 -18.20 -13.26 2.06
CA GLY A 35 -17.00 -14.05 2.33
C GLY A 35 -15.88 -13.82 1.31
N PHE A 36 -15.30 -14.90 0.78
CA PHE A 36 -14.09 -14.83 -0.04
C PHE A 36 -14.19 -13.91 -1.27
N GLY A 37 -15.32 -13.93 -1.99
CA GLY A 37 -15.50 -13.08 -3.16
C GLY A 37 -15.49 -11.59 -2.81
N SER A 38 -16.16 -11.23 -1.71
CA SER A 38 -16.19 -9.87 -1.16
C SER A 38 -14.78 -9.39 -0.81
N GLY A 39 -14.09 -10.19 0.00
CA GLY A 39 -12.73 -9.88 0.44
C GLY A 39 -11.73 -9.81 -0.71
N LEU A 40 -11.90 -10.62 -1.76
CA LEU A 40 -11.05 -10.58 -2.94
C LEU A 40 -11.25 -9.30 -3.75
N LEU A 41 -12.50 -8.85 -3.92
CA LEU A 41 -12.84 -7.69 -4.73
C LEU A 41 -12.49 -6.36 -4.03
N HIS A 42 -12.65 -6.29 -2.71
CA HIS A 42 -12.49 -5.05 -1.95
C HIS A 42 -11.13 -4.37 -2.15
N PRO A 43 -9.97 -5.04 -2.00
CA PRO A 43 -8.68 -4.43 -2.30
C PRO A 43 -8.56 -3.83 -3.70
N PHE A 44 -9.24 -4.39 -4.71
CA PHE A 44 -9.20 -3.89 -6.08
C PHE A 44 -10.20 -2.77 -6.37
N SER A 45 -11.30 -2.68 -5.61
CA SER A 45 -12.25 -1.58 -5.71
C SER A 45 -11.82 -0.37 -4.86
N SER A 46 -10.96 -0.58 -3.87
CA SER A 46 -10.49 0.47 -2.96
C SER A 46 -9.22 1.15 -3.45
N SER A 47 -9.31 2.44 -3.77
CA SER A 47 -8.19 3.22 -4.32
C SER A 47 -7.04 3.43 -3.32
N ASP A 48 -7.35 3.58 -2.03
CA ASP A 48 -6.38 3.69 -0.94
C ASP A 48 -5.59 2.40 -0.75
N HIS A 49 -6.24 1.23 -0.81
CA HIS A 49 -5.61 -0.07 -0.69
C HIS A 49 -4.69 -0.33 -1.89
N LEU A 50 -5.19 -0.10 -3.11
CA LEU A 50 -4.39 -0.21 -4.35
C LEU A 50 -3.11 0.63 -4.29
N LEU A 51 -3.24 1.93 -3.99
CA LEU A 51 -2.10 2.85 -3.94
C LEU A 51 -1.12 2.46 -2.83
N THR A 52 -1.63 2.06 -1.67
CA THR A 52 -0.81 1.64 -0.52
C THR A 52 -0.03 0.39 -0.84
N MET A 53 -0.67 -0.67 -1.35
CA MET A 53 0.00 -1.94 -1.64
C MET A 53 1.01 -1.80 -2.79
N LEU A 54 0.71 -0.97 -3.79
CA LEU A 54 1.67 -0.66 -4.85
C LEU A 54 2.89 0.08 -4.28
N ALA A 55 2.69 1.10 -3.45
CA ALA A 55 3.78 1.86 -2.81
C ALA A 55 4.63 0.96 -1.89
N VAL A 56 4.00 0.12 -1.09
CA VAL A 56 4.68 -0.84 -0.21
C VAL A 56 5.48 -1.85 -1.04
N GLY A 57 4.90 -2.41 -2.11
CA GLY A 57 5.62 -3.34 -3.01
C GLY A 57 6.85 -2.70 -3.67
N LEU A 58 6.71 -1.45 -4.15
CA LEU A 58 7.83 -0.66 -4.67
C LEU A 58 8.92 -0.45 -3.61
N TRP A 59 8.52 -0.10 -2.38
CA TRP A 59 9.43 0.17 -1.27
C TRP A 59 10.19 -1.07 -0.81
N ILE A 60 9.50 -2.19 -0.66
CA ILE A 60 10.07 -3.46 -0.23
C ILE A 60 11.13 -3.92 -1.24
N CYS A 61 10.83 -3.87 -2.54
CA CYS A 61 11.79 -4.20 -3.58
C CYS A 61 13.04 -3.32 -3.51
N ARG A 62 12.84 -2.00 -3.33
CA ARG A 62 13.92 -1.00 -3.20
C ARG A 62 14.78 -1.20 -1.94
N SER A 63 14.21 -1.73 -0.86
CA SER A 63 14.89 -1.82 0.46
C SER A 63 15.94 -2.93 0.55
N GLY A 64 15.95 -3.93 -0.34
CA GLY A 64 16.95 -4.99 -0.27
C GLY A 64 16.77 -6.18 -1.22
N GLY A 65 16.03 -6.02 -2.32
CA GLY A 65 15.82 -7.09 -3.30
C GLY A 65 15.08 -8.31 -2.73
N GLY A 66 15.40 -9.51 -3.21
CA GLY A 66 14.62 -10.73 -2.93
C GLY A 66 14.45 -11.08 -1.43
N ARG A 67 15.49 -10.86 -0.60
CA ARG A 67 15.38 -11.11 0.86
C ARG A 67 14.43 -10.13 1.54
N ALA A 68 14.45 -8.86 1.12
CA ALA A 68 13.52 -7.85 1.63
C ALA A 68 12.08 -8.14 1.18
N VAL A 69 11.89 -8.59 -0.06
CA VAL A 69 10.58 -9.03 -0.59
C VAL A 69 9.93 -10.07 0.32
N VAL A 70 10.68 -11.10 0.71
CA VAL A 70 10.14 -12.14 1.59
C VAL A 70 9.94 -11.61 3.02
N SER A 71 10.96 -11.00 3.61
CA SER A 71 10.94 -10.63 5.04
C SER A 71 10.05 -9.43 5.36
N LEU A 72 10.15 -8.33 4.63
CA LEU A 72 9.29 -7.16 4.84
C LEU A 72 7.88 -7.41 4.30
N GLY A 73 7.73 -8.20 3.23
CA GLY A 73 6.43 -8.56 2.69
C GLY A 73 5.62 -9.41 3.68
N SER A 74 6.25 -10.43 4.28
CA SER A 74 5.59 -11.26 5.31
C SER A 74 5.31 -10.45 6.58
N ALA A 75 6.26 -9.63 7.04
CA ALA A 75 6.05 -8.76 8.20
C ALA A 75 4.90 -7.78 7.98
N PHE A 76 4.85 -7.14 6.80
CA PHE A 76 3.76 -6.24 6.42
C PHE A 76 2.41 -6.96 6.46
N LEU A 77 2.29 -8.12 5.83
CA LEU A 77 1.03 -8.87 5.80
C LEU A 77 0.58 -9.30 7.20
N MET A 78 1.51 -9.80 8.03
CA MET A 78 1.20 -10.20 9.41
C MET A 78 0.72 -8.99 10.23
N LEU A 79 1.38 -7.84 10.10
CA LEU A 79 1.01 -6.62 10.82
C LEU A 79 -0.29 -6.00 10.30
N LEU A 80 -0.60 -6.16 9.02
CA LEU A 80 -1.88 -5.75 8.43
C LEU A 80 -3.03 -6.52 9.06
N LEU A 81 -2.91 -7.85 9.13
CA LEU A 81 -3.89 -8.72 9.78
C LEU A 81 -3.98 -8.47 11.29
N LEU A 82 -2.84 -8.22 11.94
CA LEU A 82 -2.81 -7.87 13.36
C LEU A 82 -3.51 -6.52 13.61
N GLY A 83 -3.27 -5.52 12.76
CA GLY A 83 -3.97 -4.24 12.80
C GLY A 83 -5.48 -4.40 12.66
N ALA A 84 -5.94 -5.27 11.75
CA ALA A 84 -7.36 -5.60 11.64
C ALA A 84 -7.91 -6.26 12.92
N GLY A 85 -7.12 -7.14 13.55
CA GLY A 85 -7.45 -7.76 14.84
C GLY A 85 -7.52 -6.77 16.01
N LEU A 86 -6.79 -5.66 15.97
CA LEU A 86 -6.87 -4.63 17.02
C LEU A 86 -8.24 -3.96 17.12
N ALA A 87 -9.05 -4.00 16.07
CA ALA A 87 -10.42 -3.48 16.12
C ALA A 87 -11.39 -4.40 16.91
N LEU A 88 -10.98 -5.63 17.25
CA LEU A 88 -11.79 -6.56 18.05
C LEU A 88 -11.70 -6.29 19.55
N ILE A 89 -10.69 -5.54 20.00
CA ILE A 89 -10.52 -5.17 21.39
C ILE A 89 -11.04 -3.74 21.60
N PRO A 90 -11.39 -3.34 22.83
CA PRO A 90 -11.84 -1.98 23.15
C PRO A 90 -10.67 -0.97 23.14
N LEU A 91 -9.96 -0.91 22.01
CA LEU A 91 -8.89 0.02 21.70
C LEU A 91 -9.40 0.98 20.63
N GLU A 92 -9.63 2.22 21.03
CA GLU A 92 -9.98 3.29 20.12
C GLU A 92 -8.72 4.04 19.69
N ILE A 93 -8.41 3.99 18.40
CA ILE A 93 -7.36 4.81 17.82
C ILE A 93 -8.01 6.12 17.38
N ALA A 94 -7.56 7.24 17.93
CA ALA A 94 -8.05 8.55 17.52
C ALA A 94 -7.62 8.85 16.07
N HIS A 95 -8.60 9.22 15.23
CA HIS A 95 -8.39 9.60 13.82
C HIS A 95 -7.64 8.53 12.98
N PRO A 96 -8.13 7.28 12.93
CA PRO A 96 -7.41 6.16 12.31
C PRO A 96 -7.18 6.36 10.81
N GLU A 97 -8.14 6.97 10.11
CA GLU A 97 -8.02 7.36 8.71
C GLU A 97 -6.88 8.36 8.49
N THR A 98 -6.74 9.35 9.38
CA THR A 98 -5.66 10.35 9.29
C THR A 98 -4.30 9.68 9.45
N LEU A 99 -4.17 8.72 10.39
CA LEU A 99 -2.95 7.94 10.57
C LEU A 99 -2.62 7.08 9.34
N MET A 100 -3.63 6.44 8.76
CA MET A 100 -3.48 5.68 7.51
C MET A 100 -2.98 6.59 6.38
N TYR A 101 -3.69 7.67 6.06
CA TYR A 101 -3.32 8.57 4.96
C TYR A 101 -1.96 9.24 5.16
N THR A 102 -1.63 9.66 6.38
CA THR A 102 -0.33 10.28 6.68
C THR A 102 0.82 9.28 6.53
N SER A 103 0.65 8.03 6.98
CA SER A 103 1.69 7.00 6.83
C SER A 103 1.96 6.66 5.36
N VAL A 104 0.91 6.54 4.54
CA VAL A 104 0.99 6.30 3.10
C VAL A 104 1.63 7.49 2.38
N LEU A 105 1.26 8.72 2.76
CA LEU A 105 1.87 9.94 2.23
C LEU A 105 3.37 10.00 2.51
N VAL A 106 3.79 9.70 3.74
CA VAL A 106 5.22 9.65 4.11
C VAL A 106 5.96 8.61 3.27
N LEU A 107 5.41 7.42 3.11
CA LEU A 107 5.99 6.38 2.25
C LEU A 107 6.11 6.85 0.78
N GLY A 108 5.06 7.47 0.24
CA GLY A 108 5.05 8.02 -1.11
C GLY A 108 6.10 9.11 -1.33
N LEU A 109 6.26 10.02 -0.36
CA LEU A 109 7.30 11.06 -0.38
C LEU A 109 8.72 10.47 -0.33
N LEU A 110 8.93 9.43 0.48
CA LEU A 110 10.21 8.73 0.57
C LEU A 110 10.55 7.99 -0.73
N LEU A 111 9.56 7.39 -1.39
CA LEU A 111 9.73 6.79 -2.71
C LEU A 111 10.12 7.85 -3.75
N ALA A 112 9.41 8.98 -3.79
CA ALA A 112 9.62 10.02 -4.79
C ALA A 112 10.90 10.83 -4.59
N SER A 113 11.38 10.98 -3.35
CA SER A 113 12.66 11.63 -3.06
C SER A 113 13.85 10.79 -3.54
N GLY A 114 13.63 9.51 -3.86
CA GLY A 114 14.70 8.58 -4.21
C GLY A 114 15.63 8.30 -3.03
N TRP A 115 15.22 8.60 -1.79
CA TRP A 115 16.02 8.30 -0.62
C TRP A 115 16.20 6.80 -0.45
N LYS A 116 17.35 6.42 0.12
CA LYS A 116 17.67 5.04 0.49
C LYS A 116 17.68 4.99 2.01
N LEU A 117 16.62 4.47 2.60
CA LEU A 117 16.56 4.25 4.04
C LEU A 117 17.36 3.02 4.42
N HIS A 118 18.01 3.08 5.58
CA HIS A 118 18.58 1.88 6.19
C HIS A 118 17.44 0.94 6.60
N TRP A 119 17.65 -0.37 6.48
CA TRP A 119 16.63 -1.40 6.75
C TRP A 119 15.93 -1.21 8.11
N ALA A 120 16.68 -0.79 9.13
CA ALA A 120 16.18 -0.56 10.49
C ALA A 120 15.09 0.52 10.55
N LEU A 121 15.06 1.46 9.61
CA LEU A 121 14.04 2.49 9.48
C LEU A 121 12.89 2.07 8.55
N SER A 122 13.14 1.13 7.62
CA SER A 122 12.10 0.60 6.74
C SER A 122 11.06 -0.23 7.49
N LEU A 123 11.48 -1.02 8.47
CA LEU A 123 10.57 -1.87 9.26
C LEU A 123 9.50 -1.06 10.01
N PRO A 124 9.83 -0.06 10.85
CA PRO A 124 8.80 0.71 11.58
C PRO A 124 7.89 1.51 10.64
N LEU A 125 8.41 1.99 9.51
CA LEU A 125 7.60 2.66 8.49
C LEU A 125 6.54 1.73 7.90
N VAL A 126 6.98 0.56 7.41
CA VAL A 126 6.10 -0.46 6.82
C VAL A 126 5.12 -1.00 7.86
N ALA A 127 5.56 -1.17 9.11
CA ALA A 127 4.70 -1.57 10.23
C ALA A 127 3.60 -0.54 10.53
N SER A 128 3.93 0.75 10.53
CA SER A 128 2.97 1.83 10.79
C SER A 128 1.88 1.87 9.72
N VAL A 129 2.27 1.73 8.46
CA VAL A 129 1.34 1.61 7.33
C VAL A 129 0.46 0.37 7.50
N ALA A 130 1.06 -0.80 7.75
CA ALA A 130 0.33 -2.05 7.90
C ALA A 130 -0.73 -2.00 9.00
N VAL A 131 -0.34 -1.59 10.21
CA VAL A 131 -1.24 -1.60 11.37
C VAL A 131 -2.38 -0.60 11.20
N SER A 132 -2.08 0.63 10.75
CA SER A 132 -3.12 1.66 10.57
C SER A 132 -4.09 1.29 9.43
N HIS A 133 -3.57 0.80 8.30
CA HIS A 133 -4.38 0.37 7.16
C HIS A 133 -5.26 -0.84 7.51
N GLY A 134 -4.71 -1.80 8.26
CA GLY A 134 -5.43 -2.97 8.74
C GLY A 134 -6.54 -2.60 9.71
N TYR A 135 -6.27 -1.69 10.65
CA TYR A 135 -7.25 -1.22 11.62
C TYR A 135 -8.44 -0.52 10.96
N VAL A 136 -8.20 0.32 9.95
CA VAL A 136 -9.28 1.03 9.22
C VAL A 136 -10.21 0.06 8.49
N HIS A 137 -9.65 -0.93 7.77
CA HIS A 137 -10.46 -1.92 7.04
C HIS A 137 -10.99 -3.06 7.90
N ALA A 138 -10.72 -3.05 9.20
CA ALA A 138 -11.21 -4.08 10.11
C ALA A 138 -12.73 -4.15 10.11
N TYR A 139 -13.41 -3.00 10.07
CA TYR A 139 -14.87 -2.94 10.04
C TYR A 139 -15.47 -3.70 8.86
N ASP A 140 -14.87 -3.60 7.68
CA ASP A 140 -15.34 -4.31 6.49
C ASP A 140 -15.26 -5.84 6.67
N ILE A 141 -14.22 -6.31 7.36
CA ILE A 141 -14.01 -7.74 7.66
C ILE A 141 -15.04 -8.24 8.68
N TRP A 142 -15.26 -7.48 9.76
CA TRP A 142 -16.09 -7.92 10.88
C TRP A 142 -17.60 -7.79 10.63
N LEU A 143 -18.01 -6.93 9.70
CA LEU A 143 -19.41 -6.79 9.29
C LEU A 143 -19.84 -7.83 8.24
N ASP A 144 -18.90 -8.47 7.53
CA ASP A 144 -19.22 -9.55 6.59
C ASP A 144 -19.68 -10.82 7.33
N ALA A 145 -20.68 -11.50 6.77
CA ALA A 145 -21.26 -12.72 7.34
C ALA A 145 -20.26 -13.89 7.41
N ASP A 146 -19.25 -13.91 6.54
CA ASP A 146 -18.14 -14.86 6.54
C ASP A 146 -16.79 -14.11 6.63
N ALA A 147 -16.52 -13.56 7.81
CA ALA A 147 -15.29 -12.81 8.11
C ALA A 147 -14.00 -13.59 7.79
N LEU A 148 -13.99 -14.93 7.96
CA LEU A 148 -12.82 -15.76 7.63
C LEU A 148 -12.63 -15.86 6.12
N GLY A 149 -13.69 -16.14 5.37
CA GLY A 149 -13.65 -16.13 3.91
C GLY A 149 -13.21 -14.76 3.39
N TYR A 150 -13.80 -13.68 3.90
CA TYR A 150 -13.43 -12.31 3.55
C TYR A 150 -11.95 -12.07 3.80
N THR A 151 -11.44 -12.39 4.99
CA THR A 151 -10.03 -12.22 5.35
C THR A 151 -9.11 -13.00 4.40
N ALA A 152 -9.49 -14.21 3.99
CA ALA A 152 -8.72 -15.01 3.04
C ALA A 152 -8.69 -14.36 1.65
N GLY A 153 -9.83 -13.91 1.13
CA GLY A 153 -9.92 -13.19 -0.14
C GLY A 153 -9.10 -11.89 -0.13
N PHE A 154 -9.25 -11.11 0.94
CA PHE A 154 -8.51 -9.87 1.17
C PHE A 154 -7.01 -10.12 1.18
N THR A 155 -6.55 -11.12 1.92
CA THR A 155 -5.14 -11.51 1.99
C THR A 155 -4.58 -11.87 0.61
N VAL A 156 -5.32 -12.65 -0.19
CA VAL A 156 -4.90 -13.02 -1.55
C VAL A 156 -4.79 -11.79 -2.44
N ALA A 157 -5.78 -10.91 -2.43
CA ALA A 157 -5.76 -9.70 -3.24
C ALA A 157 -4.64 -8.74 -2.81
N THR A 158 -4.41 -8.55 -1.51
CA THR A 158 -3.27 -7.78 -0.98
C THR A 158 -1.93 -8.35 -1.47
N LEU A 159 -1.74 -9.67 -1.42
CA LEU A 159 -0.52 -10.32 -1.91
C LEU A 159 -0.30 -10.08 -3.41
N ILE A 160 -1.36 -10.15 -4.22
CA ILE A 160 -1.30 -9.85 -5.65
C ILE A 160 -0.83 -8.41 -5.88
N GLN A 161 -1.39 -7.44 -5.15
CA GLN A 161 -1.04 -6.03 -5.31
C GLN A 161 0.39 -5.72 -4.87
N LEU A 162 0.85 -6.32 -3.76
CA LEU A 162 2.25 -6.25 -3.33
C LEU A 162 3.19 -6.81 -4.41
N ALA A 163 2.84 -7.95 -4.99
CA ALA A 163 3.61 -8.56 -6.08
C ALA A 163 3.65 -7.67 -7.32
N ILE A 164 2.54 -7.02 -7.68
CA ILE A 164 2.49 -6.03 -8.76
C ILE A 164 3.41 -4.85 -8.46
N GLY A 165 3.43 -4.32 -7.24
CA GLY A 165 4.35 -3.25 -6.83
C GLY A 165 5.82 -3.65 -6.92
N VAL A 166 6.16 -4.87 -6.51
CA VAL A 166 7.51 -5.41 -6.66
C VAL A 166 7.87 -5.55 -8.15
N ALA A 167 6.99 -6.10 -8.97
CA ALA A 167 7.20 -6.26 -10.41
C ALA A 167 7.38 -4.91 -11.12
N ALA A 168 6.59 -3.90 -10.76
CA ALA A 168 6.71 -2.54 -11.28
C ALA A 168 8.08 -1.94 -10.95
N ASN A 169 8.60 -2.14 -9.74
CA ASN A 169 9.93 -1.66 -9.35
C ASN A 169 11.03 -2.26 -10.24
N LEU A 170 10.99 -3.58 -10.43
CA LEU A 170 11.94 -4.31 -11.28
C LEU A 170 11.87 -3.85 -12.74
N GLY A 171 10.65 -3.64 -13.27
CA GLY A 171 10.43 -3.12 -14.61
C GLY A 171 11.01 -1.71 -14.82
N ILE A 172 10.79 -0.80 -13.87
CA ILE A 172 11.36 0.55 -13.90
C ILE A 172 12.89 0.48 -13.90
N ALA A 173 13.50 -0.35 -13.06
CA ALA A 173 14.95 -0.51 -13.01
C ALA A 173 15.53 -1.04 -14.33
N ALA A 174 14.87 -2.01 -14.97
CA ALA A 174 15.28 -2.57 -16.25
C ALA A 174 15.23 -1.52 -17.39
N LEU A 175 14.17 -0.70 -17.44
CA LEU A 175 14.01 0.36 -18.44
C LEU A 175 15.12 1.42 -18.33
N LEU A 176 15.44 1.86 -17.11
CA LEU A 176 16.50 2.83 -16.86
C LEU A 176 17.89 2.30 -17.24
N ALA A 177 18.17 1.03 -16.93
CA ALA A 177 19.43 0.38 -17.32
C ALA A 177 19.57 0.25 -18.85
N GLY A 178 18.48 -0.05 -19.56
CA GLY A 178 18.45 -0.11 -21.02
C GLY A 178 18.71 1.24 -21.69
N GLN A 179 18.17 2.33 -21.14
CA GLN A 179 18.40 3.69 -21.63
C GLN A 179 19.88 4.11 -21.46
N ALA A 180 20.47 3.82 -20.31
CA ALA A 180 21.88 4.11 -20.05
C ALA A 180 22.80 3.39 -21.07
N ARG A 181 22.57 2.09 -21.30
CA ARG A 181 23.35 1.31 -22.28
C ARG A 181 23.24 1.87 -23.70
N ARG A 182 22.04 2.25 -24.15
CA ARG A 182 21.82 2.86 -25.48
C ARG A 182 22.46 4.23 -25.64
N SER A 183 22.59 4.99 -24.56
CA SER A 183 23.28 6.28 -24.59
C SER A 183 24.78 6.10 -24.78
N SER A 184 25.41 5.17 -24.05
CA SER A 184 26.85 4.88 -24.16
C SER A 184 27.27 4.34 -25.52
N THR A 185 26.44 3.53 -26.18
CA THR A 185 26.72 3.04 -27.56
C THR A 185 26.61 4.12 -28.63
N ARG A 186 26.06 5.29 -28.31
CA ARG A 186 25.85 6.39 -29.27
C ARG A 186 26.98 7.43 -29.24
N ILE A 187 27.86 7.35 -28.25
CA ILE A 187 28.99 8.28 -28.02
C ILE A 187 30.35 7.66 -28.43
N ASN A 188 30.33 6.38 -28.84
CA ASN A 188 31.45 5.64 -29.41
C ASN A 188 31.20 5.42 -30.91
#